data_AF-A0A482VXC1-F1
#
_entry.id   AF-A0A482VXC1-F1
#
_cell.length_a   1.000
_cell.length_b   1.000
_cell.length_c   1.000
_cell.angle_alpha   90.00
_cell.angle_beta   90.00
_cell.angle_gamma   90.00
#
_symmetry.space_group_name_H-M   'P 1'
#
loop_
_entity.id
_entity.type
_entity.pdbx_description
1 polymer ?
#
loop_
_entity_poly.entity_id
_entity_poly.type
_entity_poly.pdbx_seq_one_letter_code
_entity_poly.pdbx_strand_id
1 'polypeptide(L)'
;MLQYASQDFFKPMIVTGSLNGNNQLEVYAILDALEVPQNITVKGVVHIYKWESLDPLVAVEYPVTLDPLKAVLVTTIDAPTALNTAGCGSDYAVAKTKCFFHLHLMDQNNNHLVPFNYVFPEKLKNSNIANPNLKVRHLTIDSVTAAGDDGKSFEIVVTTDVNALFVWLDSHDIIGRFSENGFLQVLPSKTITFTANAPVSLELLSQTLTITHLRDPAYL
;
A
#
# COMPACT_ATOMS: atom_id res chain seq x y z
N MET A 1 9.86 -7.05 -8.36
CA MET A 1 9.22 -6.62 -7.10
C MET A 1 10.17 -5.93 -6.14
N LEU A 2 11.29 -6.54 -5.71
CA LEU A 2 12.21 -5.94 -4.72
C LEU A 2 12.62 -4.49 -5.06
N GLN A 3 13.01 -4.22 -6.31
CA GLN A 3 13.42 -2.87 -6.72
C GLN A 3 12.33 -1.81 -6.53
N TYR A 4 11.05 -2.16 -6.71
CA TYR A 4 9.93 -1.25 -6.47
C TYR A 4 9.78 -0.97 -4.98
N ALA A 5 9.82 -2.01 -4.13
CA ALA A 5 9.81 -1.85 -2.69
C ALA A 5 10.99 -0.99 -2.21
N SER A 6 12.19 -1.19 -2.77
CA SER A 6 13.39 -0.40 -2.43
C SER A 6 13.27 1.07 -2.78
N GLN A 7 12.57 1.42 -3.85
CA GLN A 7 12.31 2.83 -4.15
C GLN A 7 11.46 3.49 -3.06
N ASP A 8 10.54 2.75 -2.44
CA ASP A 8 9.68 3.27 -1.38
C ASP A 8 10.37 3.29 -0.01
N PHE A 9 11.01 2.20 0.42
CA PHE A 9 11.64 2.15 1.74
C PHE A 9 12.97 2.92 1.84
N PHE A 10 13.54 3.37 0.71
CA PHE A 10 14.68 4.30 0.70
C PHE A 10 14.31 5.75 0.36
N LYS A 11 13.02 6.12 0.38
CA LYS A 11 12.68 7.54 0.24
C LYS A 11 13.25 8.35 1.43
N PRO A 12 13.61 9.63 1.22
CA PRO A 12 14.18 10.46 2.29
C PRO A 12 13.25 10.67 3.48
N MET A 13 11.95 10.43 3.33
CA MET A 13 10.99 10.43 4.42
C MET A 13 10.09 9.21 4.28
N ILE A 14 9.96 8.43 5.35
CA ILE A 14 9.13 7.22 5.39
C ILE A 14 8.43 7.08 6.74
N VAL A 15 7.39 6.26 6.77
CA VAL A 15 6.84 5.68 8.00
C VAL A 15 7.09 4.18 8.00
N THR A 16 7.40 3.62 9.15
CA THR A 16 7.54 2.18 9.34
C THR A 16 6.88 1.74 10.63
N GLY A 17 6.48 0.48 10.69
CA GLY A 17 5.91 -0.10 11.89
C GLY A 17 6.37 -1.54 12.08
N SER A 18 6.48 -1.95 13.34
CA SER A 18 6.81 -3.34 13.66
C SER A 18 6.07 -3.79 14.91
N LEU A 19 5.69 -5.07 14.96
CA LEU A 19 5.16 -5.70 16.16
C LEU A 19 6.31 -6.28 16.96
N ASN A 20 6.42 -5.88 18.23
CA ASN A 20 7.38 -6.45 19.15
C ASN A 20 6.89 -7.79 19.73
N GLY A 21 7.72 -8.46 20.54
CA GLY A 21 7.39 -9.77 21.13
C GLY A 21 6.17 -9.77 22.06
N ASN A 22 5.71 -8.59 22.50
CA ASN A 22 4.52 -8.41 23.33
C ASN A 22 3.28 -8.00 22.51
N ASN A 23 3.35 -8.09 21.17
CA ASN A 23 2.30 -7.63 20.25
C ASN A 23 1.98 -6.13 20.34
N GLN A 24 2.96 -5.32 20.76
CA GLN A 24 2.82 -3.87 20.65
C GLN A 24 3.33 -3.42 19.28
N LEU A 25 2.51 -2.66 18.57
CA LEU A 25 2.87 -2.02 17.32
C LEU A 25 3.60 -0.72 17.64
N GLU A 26 4.88 -0.67 17.33
CA GLU A 26 5.68 0.54 17.39
C GLU A 26 5.74 1.15 15.99
N VAL A 27 5.33 2.42 15.86
CA VAL A 27 5.34 3.16 14.60
C VAL A 27 6.38 4.26 14.67
N TYR A 28 7.25 4.32 13.68
CA TYR A 28 8.30 5.32 13.56
C TYR A 28 8.17 6.13 12.28
N ALA A 29 8.39 7.44 12.38
CA ALA A 29 8.62 8.31 11.24
C ALA A 29 10.13 8.52 11.10
N ILE A 30 10.65 8.40 9.88
CA ILE A 30 12.08 8.53 9.60
C ILE A 30 12.27 9.67 8.61
N LEU A 31 13.21 10.57 8.91
CA LEU A 31 13.62 11.65 8.02
C LEU A 31 15.13 11.58 7.80
N ASP A 32 15.52 11.20 6.60
CA ASP A 32 16.90 11.18 6.09
C ASP A 32 17.18 12.43 5.25
N ALA A 33 16.88 13.59 5.83
CA ALA A 33 17.19 14.90 5.26
C ALA A 33 17.89 15.76 6.32
N LEU A 34 18.75 16.68 5.87
CA LEU A 34 19.49 17.61 6.74
C LEU A 34 18.59 18.67 7.38
N GLU A 35 17.43 18.93 6.79
CA GLU A 35 16.48 19.92 7.26
C GLU A 35 15.07 19.34 7.23
N VAL A 36 14.25 19.73 8.19
CA VAL A 36 12.80 19.49 8.13
C VAL A 36 12.23 20.43 7.07
N PRO A 37 11.38 19.93 6.15
CA PRO A 37 10.67 20.82 5.22
C PRO A 37 9.97 21.96 5.97
N GLN A 38 10.27 23.20 5.60
CA GLN A 38 9.76 24.37 6.33
C GLN A 38 8.21 24.39 6.35
N ASN A 39 7.64 24.75 7.50
CA ASN A 39 6.20 24.91 7.72
C ASN A 39 5.34 23.64 7.52
N ILE A 40 5.94 22.45 7.54
CA ILE A 40 5.17 21.21 7.55
C ILE A 40 4.90 20.78 8.99
N THR A 41 3.62 20.82 9.37
CA THR A 41 3.12 20.05 10.52
C THR A 41 2.76 18.66 10.02
N VAL A 42 3.41 17.63 10.57
CA VAL A 42 3.19 16.24 10.16
C VAL A 42 2.26 15.54 11.12
N LYS A 43 1.35 14.74 10.57
CA LYS A 43 0.52 13.80 11.33
C LYS A 43 0.86 12.39 10.89
N GLY A 44 1.10 11.51 11.86
CA GLY A 44 1.16 10.07 11.64
C GLY A 44 -0.23 9.49 11.74
N VAL A 45 -0.63 8.69 10.76
CA VAL A 45 -1.97 8.10 10.72
C VAL A 45 -1.85 6.59 10.71
N VAL A 46 -2.57 5.94 11.62
CA VAL A 46 -2.69 4.49 11.71
C VAL A 46 -4.13 4.11 11.41
N HIS A 47 -4.31 3.42 10.28
CA HIS A 47 -5.58 2.81 9.89
C HIS A 47 -5.61 1.34 10.28
N ILE A 48 -6.78 0.86 10.70
CA ILE A 48 -7.09 -0.58 10.83
C ILE A 48 -8.06 -0.95 9.72
N TYR A 49 -7.65 -1.84 8.83
CA TYR A 49 -8.49 -2.34 7.75
C TYR A 49 -8.89 -3.79 7.99
N LYS A 50 -10.11 -4.14 7.58
CA LYS A 50 -10.49 -5.53 7.28
C LYS A 50 -10.02 -5.88 5.87
N TRP A 51 -9.62 -7.13 5.63
CA TRP A 51 -9.22 -7.57 4.29
C TRP A 51 -10.26 -7.31 3.20
N GLU A 52 -11.54 -7.40 3.55
CA GLU A 52 -12.66 -7.28 2.61
C GLU A 52 -13.21 -5.86 2.43
N SER A 53 -12.63 -4.85 3.08
CA SER A 53 -13.15 -3.47 3.08
C SER A 53 -12.09 -2.47 2.63
N LEU A 54 -12.41 -1.68 1.61
CA LEU A 54 -11.59 -0.53 1.18
C LEU A 54 -11.73 0.68 2.10
N ASP A 55 -12.70 0.67 3.00
CA ASP A 55 -12.83 1.68 4.05
C ASP A 55 -12.14 1.20 5.34
N PRO A 56 -11.35 2.06 6.01
CA PRO A 56 -10.76 1.73 7.29
C PRO A 56 -11.84 1.64 8.36
N LEU A 57 -11.73 0.66 9.26
CA LEU A 57 -12.60 0.54 10.43
C LEU A 57 -12.31 1.63 11.45
N VAL A 58 -11.04 1.97 11.58
CA VAL A 58 -10.52 2.96 12.53
C VAL A 58 -9.42 3.72 11.83
N ALA A 59 -9.41 5.03 12.03
CA ALA A 59 -8.31 5.92 11.66
C ALA A 59 -7.93 6.75 12.90
N VAL A 60 -6.69 6.65 13.34
CA VAL A 60 -6.16 7.43 14.47
C VAL A 60 -5.01 8.29 13.99
N GLU A 61 -5.09 9.59 14.28
CA GLU A 61 -4.05 10.56 13.98
C GLU A 61 -3.20 10.85 15.22
N TYR A 62 -1.89 10.98 15.00
CA TYR A 62 -0.91 11.34 16.01
C TYR A 62 -0.09 12.54 15.51
N PRO A 63 0.09 13.59 16.32
CA PRO A 63 1.00 14.67 15.94
C PRO A 63 2.44 14.14 15.91
N VAL A 64 3.20 14.53 14.89
CA VAL A 64 4.60 14.11 14.72
C VAL A 64 5.50 15.32 14.56
N THR A 65 6.49 15.41 15.44
CA THR A 65 7.62 16.33 15.28
C THR A 65 8.75 15.56 14.62
N LEU A 66 9.08 15.91 13.38
CA LEU A 66 10.21 15.30 12.67
C LEU A 66 11.52 15.94 13.13
N ASP A 67 12.55 15.09 13.28
CA ASP A 67 13.92 15.50 13.52
C ASP A 67 14.78 15.14 12.30
N PRO A 68 15.62 16.05 11.79
CA PRO A 68 16.57 15.74 10.71
C PRO A 68 17.49 14.57 11.08
N LEU A 69 17.74 13.69 10.10
CA LEU A 69 18.61 12.51 10.22
C LEU A 69 18.24 11.56 11.38
N LYS A 70 16.95 11.46 11.73
CA LYS A 70 16.49 10.62 12.84
C LYS A 70 15.26 9.79 12.52
N ALA A 71 15.10 8.73 13.31
CA ALA A 71 13.84 8.02 13.50
C ALA A 71 13.17 8.53 14.77
N VAL A 72 11.90 8.95 14.68
CA VAL A 72 11.09 9.42 15.79
C VAL A 72 9.95 8.45 16.03
N LEU A 73 9.77 8.02 17.28
CA LEU A 73 8.62 7.20 17.67
C LEU A 73 7.35 8.05 17.57
N VAL A 74 6.42 7.62 16.72
CA VAL A 74 5.10 8.26 16.54
C VAL A 74 4.15 7.80 17.62
N THR A 75 4.05 6.48 17.82
CA THR A 75 3.12 5.89 18.78
C THR A 75 3.49 4.43 19.07
N THR A 76 2.98 3.93 20.20
CA THR A 76 2.98 2.51 20.55
C THR A 76 1.53 2.09 20.80
N ILE A 77 1.06 1.09 20.06
CA ILE A 77 -0.32 0.61 20.11
C ILE A 77 -0.34 -0.83 20.60
N ASP A 78 -1.16 -1.14 21.61
CA ASP A 78 -1.47 -2.52 21.97
C ASP A 78 -2.34 -3.16 20.90
N ALA A 79 -1.74 -3.96 20.02
CA ALA A 79 -2.45 -4.53 18.87
C ALA A 79 -3.63 -5.44 19.29
N PRO A 80 -3.54 -6.27 20.35
CA PRO A 80 -4.68 -7.03 20.84
C PRO A 80 -5.90 -6.18 21.17
N THR A 81 -5.74 -5.14 21.98
CA THR A 81 -6.84 -4.26 22.38
C THR A 81 -7.35 -3.45 21.18
N ALA A 82 -6.46 -2.91 20.35
CA ALA A 82 -6.82 -2.09 19.21
C ALA A 82 -7.64 -2.86 18.18
N LEU A 83 -7.19 -4.06 17.79
CA LEU A 83 -7.92 -4.88 16.80
C LEU A 83 -9.27 -5.39 17.34
N ASN A 84 -9.32 -5.79 18.61
CA ASN A 84 -10.58 -6.24 19.22
C ASN A 84 -11.59 -5.08 19.29
N THR A 85 -11.15 -3.90 19.72
CA THR A 85 -12.01 -2.70 19.82
C THR A 85 -12.47 -2.22 18.44
N ALA A 86 -11.65 -2.37 17.41
CA ALA A 86 -12.01 -2.07 16.02
C ALA A 86 -13.06 -3.04 15.44
N GLY A 87 -13.41 -4.13 16.14
CA GLY A 87 -14.38 -5.12 15.65
C GLY A 87 -13.78 -6.09 14.62
N CYS A 88 -12.49 -6.41 14.76
CA CYS A 88 -11.81 -7.39 13.92
C CYS A 88 -12.03 -8.85 14.36
N GLY A 89 -12.56 -9.10 15.57
CA GLY A 89 -12.82 -10.44 16.08
C GLY A 89 -13.33 -10.43 17.53
N SER A 90 -13.70 -11.60 18.04
CA SER A 90 -14.09 -11.80 19.45
C SER A 90 -12.89 -11.82 20.41
N ASP A 91 -11.71 -12.16 19.89
CA ASP A 91 -10.44 -12.21 20.60
C ASP A 91 -9.29 -11.92 19.63
N TYR A 92 -8.08 -11.76 20.18
CA TYR A 92 -6.91 -11.40 19.40
C TYR A 92 -6.49 -12.50 18.40
N ALA A 93 -6.69 -13.78 18.74
CA ALA A 93 -6.31 -14.89 17.87
C ALA A 93 -7.11 -14.89 16.57
N VAL A 94 -8.38 -14.50 16.63
CA VAL A 94 -9.23 -14.27 15.46
C VAL A 94 -8.90 -12.92 14.82
N ALA A 95 -8.80 -11.85 15.60
CA ALA A 95 -8.67 -10.49 15.09
C ALA A 95 -7.42 -10.29 14.22
N LYS A 96 -6.27 -10.86 14.61
CA LYS A 96 -5.02 -10.79 13.85
C LYS A 96 -5.07 -11.43 12.47
N THR A 97 -6.01 -12.34 12.23
CA THR A 97 -6.20 -13.00 10.93
C THR A 97 -7.07 -12.18 9.98
N LYS A 98 -7.92 -11.29 10.49
CA LYS A 98 -8.97 -10.60 9.72
C LYS A 98 -8.63 -9.15 9.35
N CYS A 99 -7.69 -8.55 10.09
CA CYS A 99 -7.33 -7.15 9.93
C CYS A 99 -5.83 -6.94 9.84
N PHE A 100 -5.46 -5.77 9.33
CA PHE A 100 -4.08 -5.31 9.27
C PHE A 100 -3.99 -3.81 9.57
N PHE A 101 -2.77 -3.37 9.87
CA PHE A 101 -2.48 -1.95 10.07
C PHE A 101 -1.92 -1.35 8.78
N HIS A 102 -2.36 -0.14 8.47
CA HIS A 102 -1.89 0.65 7.35
C HIS A 102 -1.44 2.01 7.87
N LEU A 103 -0.26 2.44 7.43
CA LEU A 103 0.49 3.55 8.00
C LEU A 103 0.77 4.59 6.92
N HIS A 104 0.63 5.86 7.27
CA HIS A 104 1.10 6.96 6.42
C HIS A 104 1.36 8.22 7.23
N LEU A 105 2.06 9.17 6.60
CA LEU A 105 2.22 10.53 7.09
C LEU A 105 1.43 11.49 6.19
N MET A 106 0.81 12.48 6.82
CA MET A 106 0.07 13.57 6.17
C MET A 106 0.55 14.93 6.65
N ASP A 107 0.36 15.95 5.81
CA ASP A 107 0.45 17.34 6.25
C ASP A 107 -0.88 17.83 6.87
N GLN A 108 -0.90 19.09 7.30
CA GLN A 108 -2.09 19.77 7.82
C GLN A 108 -3.26 19.93 6.82
N ASN A 109 -3.01 19.77 5.53
CA ASN A 109 -4.02 19.82 4.46
C ASN A 109 -4.51 18.42 4.07
N ASN A 110 -4.10 17.38 4.81
CA ASN A 110 -4.37 15.97 4.54
C ASN A 110 -3.74 15.46 3.23
N ASN A 111 -2.69 16.13 2.75
CA ASN A 111 -1.89 15.61 1.64
C ASN A 111 -0.98 14.51 2.16
N HIS A 112 -0.91 13.41 1.42
CA HIS A 112 -0.01 12.32 1.70
C HIS A 112 1.45 12.69 1.41
N LEU A 113 2.36 12.40 2.34
CA LEU A 113 3.75 12.88 2.27
C LEU A 113 4.79 11.80 1.92
N VAL A 114 4.52 10.55 2.27
CA VAL A 114 5.49 9.45 2.21
C VAL A 114 4.81 8.19 1.71
N PRO A 115 5.49 7.21 1.10
CA PRO A 115 4.85 5.96 0.67
C PRO A 115 4.06 5.30 1.81
N PHE A 116 2.92 4.69 1.45
CA PHE A 116 2.15 3.86 2.37
C PHE A 116 3.00 2.69 2.89
N ASN A 117 2.83 2.37 4.17
CA ASN A 117 3.43 1.18 4.77
C ASN A 117 2.34 0.36 5.50
N TYR A 118 2.62 -0.91 5.78
CA TYR A 118 1.64 -1.82 6.34
C TYR A 118 2.29 -2.83 7.29
N VAL A 119 1.53 -3.23 8.31
CA VAL A 119 1.96 -4.24 9.28
C VAL A 119 0.89 -5.31 9.37
N PHE A 120 1.29 -6.55 9.10
CA PHE A 120 0.43 -7.73 9.18
C PHE A 120 0.59 -8.40 10.54
N PRO A 121 -0.47 -8.44 11.37
CA PRO A 121 -0.41 -9.06 12.70
C PRO A 121 -0.28 -10.59 12.68
N GLU A 122 -0.54 -11.21 11.53
CA GLU A 122 -0.42 -12.65 11.32
C GLU A 122 0.23 -12.92 9.96
N LYS A 123 0.86 -14.08 9.83
CA LYS A 123 1.41 -14.55 8.55
C LYS A 123 0.27 -14.65 7.54
N LEU A 124 0.47 -14.06 6.35
CA LEU A 124 -0.56 -13.98 5.31
C LEU A 124 -1.20 -15.34 4.95
N LYS A 125 -0.43 -16.44 5.00
CA LYS A 125 -0.96 -17.81 4.78
C LYS A 125 -2.01 -18.27 5.79
N ASN A 126 -2.00 -17.69 7.00
CA ASN A 126 -2.95 -17.96 8.08
C ASN A 126 -4.02 -16.87 8.18
N SER A 127 -3.89 -15.79 7.40
CA SER A 127 -4.82 -14.67 7.41
C SER A 127 -6.04 -15.00 6.55
N ASN A 128 -7.20 -14.54 7.02
CA ASN A 128 -8.47 -14.60 6.31
C ASN A 128 -8.54 -13.49 5.25
N ILE A 129 -7.49 -13.38 4.44
CA ILE A 129 -7.47 -12.50 3.27
C ILE A 129 -8.58 -13.01 2.39
N ALA A 130 -9.56 -12.14 2.11
CA ALA A 130 -10.75 -12.46 1.36
C ALA A 130 -10.44 -13.40 0.18
N ASN A 131 -11.21 -14.48 0.07
CA ASN A 131 -11.16 -15.35 -1.09
C ASN A 131 -11.96 -14.67 -2.22
N PRO A 132 -11.38 -14.39 -3.39
CA PRO A 132 -12.09 -13.81 -4.55
C PRO A 132 -13.31 -14.64 -5.00
N ASN A 133 -13.41 -15.92 -4.59
CA ASN A 133 -14.47 -16.84 -4.99
C ASN A 133 -15.88 -16.54 -4.44
N LEU A 134 -16.03 -15.52 -3.57
CA LEU A 134 -17.34 -14.97 -3.21
C LEU A 134 -17.70 -13.85 -4.20
N LYS A 135 -18.12 -14.30 -5.40
CA LYS A 135 -18.79 -13.58 -6.51
C LYS A 135 -18.63 -12.04 -6.50
N VAL A 136 -17.85 -11.56 -7.48
CA VAL A 136 -17.49 -10.15 -7.77
C VAL A 136 -16.36 -9.65 -6.86
N ARG A 137 -15.09 -9.93 -7.25
CA ARG A 137 -13.89 -9.33 -6.63
C ARG A 137 -12.82 -9.04 -7.69
N HIS A 138 -13.08 -8.04 -8.52
CA HIS A 138 -12.32 -7.77 -9.74
C HIS A 138 -11.16 -6.82 -9.46
N LEU A 139 -9.96 -7.36 -9.19
CA LEU A 139 -8.76 -6.60 -9.50
C LEU A 139 -8.62 -6.58 -11.02
N THR A 140 -8.83 -5.42 -11.63
CA THR A 140 -8.85 -5.28 -13.09
C THR A 140 -8.06 -4.07 -13.55
N ILE A 141 -7.54 -4.16 -14.77
CA ILE A 141 -7.13 -3.00 -15.53
C ILE A 141 -8.41 -2.43 -16.15
N ASP A 142 -8.85 -1.29 -15.62
CA ASP A 142 -10.06 -0.60 -16.05
C ASP A 142 -9.84 0.15 -17.38
N SER A 143 -8.66 0.76 -17.52
CA SER A 143 -8.26 1.43 -18.76
C SER A 143 -6.76 1.49 -18.94
N VAL A 144 -6.35 1.59 -20.20
CA VAL A 144 -5.00 1.95 -20.61
C VAL A 144 -5.12 3.09 -21.63
N THR A 145 -4.41 4.18 -21.40
CA THR A 145 -4.42 5.36 -22.29
C THR A 145 -3.00 5.78 -22.61
N ALA A 146 -2.80 6.39 -23.78
CA ALA A 146 -1.51 6.99 -24.12
C ALA A 146 -1.33 8.30 -23.33
N ALA A 147 -0.17 8.45 -22.69
CA ALA A 147 0.22 9.64 -21.96
C ALA A 147 1.21 10.45 -22.80
N GLY A 148 0.70 11.06 -23.89
CA GLY A 148 1.48 11.84 -24.84
C GLY A 148 1.69 11.15 -26.19
N ASP A 149 2.38 11.85 -27.10
CA ASP A 149 2.49 11.47 -28.52
C ASP A 149 3.77 10.68 -28.84
N ASP A 150 4.59 10.37 -27.83
CA ASP A 150 5.89 9.70 -28.01
C ASP A 150 5.79 8.18 -28.19
N GLY A 151 4.60 7.61 -27.98
CA GLY A 151 4.34 6.17 -28.02
C GLY A 151 5.05 5.39 -26.92
N LYS A 152 5.53 6.05 -25.86
CA LYS A 152 6.31 5.42 -24.79
C LYS A 152 5.65 5.50 -23.43
N SER A 153 4.82 6.50 -23.19
CA SER A 153 4.19 6.72 -21.89
C SER A 153 2.72 6.34 -21.93
N PHE A 154 2.27 5.59 -20.92
CA PHE A 154 0.90 5.10 -20.82
C PHE A 154 0.39 5.22 -19.40
N GLU A 155 -0.86 5.62 -19.23
CA GLU A 155 -1.58 5.58 -17.94
C GLU A 155 -2.44 4.33 -17.89
N ILE A 156 -2.33 3.60 -16.79
CA ILE A 156 -3.04 2.36 -16.52
C ILE A 156 -3.86 2.57 -15.25
N VAL A 157 -5.17 2.48 -15.35
CA VAL A 157 -6.06 2.56 -14.19
C VAL A 157 -6.35 1.15 -13.69
N VAL A 158 -5.94 0.87 -12.46
CA VAL A 158 -6.21 -0.39 -11.77
C VAL A 158 -7.30 -0.19 -10.75
N THR A 159 -8.37 -0.98 -10.85
CA THR A 159 -9.51 -0.94 -9.93
C THR A 159 -9.61 -2.20 -9.11
N THR A 160 -10.15 -2.08 -7.90
CA THR A 160 -10.46 -3.19 -7.01
C THR A 160 -11.66 -2.81 -6.15
N ASP A 161 -12.40 -3.80 -5.67
CA ASP A 161 -13.50 -3.66 -4.72
C ASP A 161 -13.14 -4.11 -3.30
N VAL A 162 -11.95 -4.71 -3.12
CA VAL A 162 -11.39 -5.15 -1.84
C VAL A 162 -9.89 -4.89 -1.76
N ASN A 163 -9.32 -4.97 -0.56
CA ASN A 163 -7.87 -4.79 -0.41
C ASN A 163 -7.10 -5.87 -1.16
N ALA A 164 -6.26 -5.46 -2.13
CA ALA A 164 -5.47 -6.37 -2.95
C ALA A 164 -3.98 -6.32 -2.56
N LEU A 165 -3.43 -7.46 -2.16
CA LEU A 165 -2.05 -7.60 -1.72
C LEU A 165 -1.11 -7.94 -2.88
N PHE A 166 0.02 -7.23 -2.93
CA PHE A 166 1.09 -7.46 -3.90
C PHE A 166 0.59 -7.42 -5.34
N VAL A 167 -0.20 -6.39 -5.66
CA VAL A 167 -0.70 -6.13 -7.01
C VAL A 167 0.49 -6.03 -7.95
N TRP A 168 0.57 -6.93 -8.91
CA TRP A 168 1.70 -7.05 -9.82
C TRP A 168 1.24 -6.91 -11.27
N LEU A 169 1.68 -5.82 -11.92
CA LEU A 169 1.50 -5.61 -13.34
C LEU A 169 2.70 -6.17 -14.11
N ASP A 170 2.45 -6.88 -15.20
CA ASP A 170 3.49 -7.45 -16.06
C ASP A 170 3.24 -7.08 -17.53
N SER A 171 4.25 -6.47 -18.15
CA SER A 171 4.25 -6.09 -19.57
C SER A 171 4.94 -7.15 -20.46
N HIS A 172 5.34 -8.28 -19.86
CA HIS A 172 6.02 -9.41 -20.50
C HIS A 172 7.19 -8.98 -21.39
N ASP A 173 7.07 -9.17 -22.70
CA ASP A 173 8.13 -8.90 -23.67
C ASP A 173 8.30 -7.39 -23.97
N ILE A 174 7.38 -6.55 -23.52
CA ILE A 174 7.46 -5.10 -23.71
C ILE A 174 8.38 -4.52 -22.63
N ILE A 175 9.58 -4.13 -23.04
CA ILE A 175 10.61 -3.59 -22.15
C ILE A 175 10.24 -2.16 -21.73
N GLY A 176 10.07 -1.97 -20.42
CA GLY A 176 9.80 -0.68 -19.82
C GLY A 176 9.82 -0.76 -18.30
N ARG A 177 9.22 0.24 -17.66
CA ARG A 177 9.05 0.27 -16.20
C ARG A 177 7.68 0.84 -15.83
N PHE A 178 7.11 0.31 -14.76
CA PHE A 178 5.95 0.92 -14.11
C PHE A 178 6.41 1.99 -13.13
N SER A 179 5.56 2.97 -12.82
CA SER A 179 5.81 3.97 -11.79
C SER A 179 5.74 3.36 -10.38
N GLU A 180 4.93 2.32 -10.22
CA GLU A 180 4.76 1.56 -8.98
C GLU A 180 4.32 0.13 -9.33
N ASN A 181 4.76 -0.85 -8.53
CA ASN A 181 4.40 -2.25 -8.73
C ASN A 181 4.61 -3.06 -7.45
N GLY A 182 3.88 -4.15 -7.27
CA GLY A 182 3.95 -4.99 -6.06
C GLY A 182 3.34 -4.35 -4.81
N PHE A 183 2.43 -3.40 -4.98
CA PHE A 183 1.85 -2.59 -3.91
C PHE A 183 0.65 -3.26 -3.23
N LEU A 184 0.27 -2.74 -2.06
CA LEU A 184 -1.01 -3.04 -1.41
C LEU A 184 -2.02 -1.98 -1.84
N GLN A 185 -3.06 -2.39 -2.56
CA GLN A 185 -4.13 -1.49 -2.99
C GLN A 185 -5.26 -1.49 -1.96
N VAL A 186 -5.38 -0.37 -1.23
CA VAL A 186 -6.49 -0.09 -0.30
C VAL A 186 -7.48 0.94 -0.85
N LEU A 187 -7.19 1.53 -2.01
CA LEU A 187 -8.05 2.49 -2.68
C LEU A 187 -8.82 1.81 -3.83
N PRO A 188 -10.08 2.21 -4.10
CA PRO A 188 -10.89 1.60 -5.16
C PRO A 188 -10.27 1.69 -6.56
N SER A 189 -9.47 2.74 -6.80
CA SER A 189 -8.81 2.97 -8.07
C SER A 189 -7.42 3.55 -7.85
N LYS A 190 -6.48 3.16 -8.70
CA LYS A 190 -5.11 3.66 -8.70
C LYS A 190 -4.59 3.79 -10.13
N THR A 191 -4.04 4.95 -10.47
CA THR A 191 -3.38 5.18 -11.74
C THR A 191 -1.89 4.86 -11.63
N ILE A 192 -1.40 4.03 -12.54
CA ILE A 192 0.00 3.63 -12.68
C ILE A 192 0.49 4.08 -14.05
N THR A 193 1.66 4.68 -14.13
CA THR A 193 2.27 5.03 -15.41
C THR A 193 3.21 3.91 -15.85
N PHE A 194 3.09 3.45 -17.08
CA PHE A 194 4.10 2.61 -17.73
C PHE A 194 4.92 3.45 -18.71
N THR A 195 6.25 3.35 -18.63
CA THR A 195 7.18 3.98 -19.57
C THR A 195 7.96 2.91 -20.31
N ALA A 196 7.67 2.74 -21.60
CA ALA A 196 8.39 1.85 -22.50
C ALA A 196 9.75 2.43 -22.90
N ASN A 197 10.75 1.58 -23.08
CA ASN A 197 12.07 2.00 -23.54
C ASN A 197 12.07 2.40 -25.03
N ALA A 198 11.17 1.81 -25.82
CA ALA A 198 10.96 2.07 -27.24
C ALA A 198 9.47 2.33 -27.52
N PRO A 199 9.12 3.00 -28.63
CA PRO A 199 7.72 3.22 -28.99
C PRO A 199 6.94 1.91 -29.15
N VAL A 200 5.74 1.86 -28.56
CA VAL A 200 4.83 0.71 -28.53
C VAL A 200 3.43 1.21 -28.86
N SER A 201 2.60 0.41 -29.55
CA SER A 201 1.20 0.80 -29.77
C SER A 201 0.38 0.55 -28.51
N LEU A 202 -0.59 1.43 -28.24
CA LEU A 202 -1.53 1.26 -27.13
C LEU A 202 -2.23 -0.11 -27.16
N GLU A 203 -2.62 -0.55 -28.36
CA GLU A 203 -3.27 -1.85 -28.56
C GLU A 203 -2.36 -3.02 -28.15
N LEU A 204 -1.09 -3.01 -28.56
CA LEU A 204 -0.14 -4.06 -28.21
C LEU A 204 0.10 -4.12 -26.70
N LEU A 205 0.29 -2.96 -26.06
CA LEU A 205 0.45 -2.91 -24.60
C LEU A 205 -0.81 -3.44 -23.89
N SER A 206 -1.99 -2.99 -24.30
CA SER A 206 -3.26 -3.37 -23.67
C SER A 206 -3.55 -4.86 -23.78
N GLN A 207 -3.20 -5.50 -24.90
CA GLN A 207 -3.37 -6.94 -25.10
C GLN A 207 -2.33 -7.79 -24.35
N THR A 208 -1.14 -7.22 -24.09
CA THR A 208 -0.04 -7.92 -23.43
C THR A 208 -0.12 -7.81 -21.92
N LEU A 209 -0.57 -6.66 -21.40
CA LEU A 209 -0.54 -6.35 -19.98
C LEU A 209 -1.35 -7.36 -19.16
N THR A 210 -0.72 -7.96 -18.16
CA THR A 210 -1.40 -8.80 -17.16
C THR A 210 -1.31 -8.18 -15.78
N ILE A 211 -2.26 -8.55 -14.92
CA ILE A 211 -2.31 -8.14 -13.53
C ILE A 211 -2.55 -9.37 -12.66
N THR A 212 -1.78 -9.48 -11.57
CA THR A 212 -1.94 -10.55 -10.58
C THR A 212 -1.83 -10.01 -9.16
N HIS A 213 -2.11 -10.85 -8.17
CA HIS A 213 -2.05 -10.53 -6.75
C HIS A 213 -1.89 -11.82 -5.92
N LEU A 214 -1.66 -11.70 -4.61
CA LEU A 214 -1.39 -12.84 -3.72
C LEU A 214 -2.46 -13.96 -3.74
N ARG A 215 -3.70 -13.65 -4.08
CA ARG A 215 -4.85 -14.56 -4.04
C ARG A 215 -5.37 -14.91 -5.43
N ASP A 216 -4.60 -14.60 -6.47
CA ASP A 216 -4.95 -14.91 -7.85
C ASP A 216 -5.10 -16.44 -8.01
N PRO A 217 -6.24 -16.94 -8.52
CA PRO A 217 -6.49 -18.36 -8.71
C PRO A 217 -5.46 -19.09 -9.57
N ALA A 218 -4.72 -18.38 -10.44
CA ALA A 218 -3.68 -18.98 -11.27
C ALA A 218 -2.51 -19.56 -10.44
N TYR A 219 -2.35 -19.15 -9.18
CA TYR A 219 -1.23 -19.51 -8.31
C TYR A 219 -1.64 -20.19 -6.99
N LEU A 220 -2.91 -20.60 -6.86
CA LEU A 220 -3.48 -21.31 -5.70
C LEU A 220 -3.76 -22.78 -6.02
#